data_AF-A0A9P7SXU2-F1
#
_entry.id   AF-A0A9P7SXU2-F1
#
_cell.length_a   1.000
_cell.length_b   1.000
_cell.length_c   1.000
_cell.angle_alpha   90.00
_cell.angle_beta   90.00
_cell.angle_gamma   90.00
#
_symmetry.space_group_name_H-M   'P 1'
#
loop_
_entity.id
_entity.type
_entity.pdbx_description
1 polymer ?
#
loop_
_entity_poly.entity_id
_entity_poly.type
_entity_poly.pdbx_seq_one_letter_code
_entity_poly.pdbx_strand_id
1 'polypeptide(L)'
;MSFSITLARFTLQLNRRPDLTRRVRSLDDDGTSGKSVAESSAEIIQKIFTTCLTDRSVGKVPEGKKVGVYMFANLVLKLLFACRKTNLAKMLFVNISTLSLPLSLYPASQRVTFLYYLGRFNFSNQHYHRAALCLEQAYLQTPSQLVSHRTNILTYLIPSNMLLGRFPSGSLMQRTEARSLQDVFLPLCQAVRSGNFVHFQAHLAAHEAWLFDKGLLLALTHRLRPMLWRSLARRTFILTYVAPTDASSRKAATLDLTHLHAVALYLQRRLEGWLPSHPPANGPGPGHGRGPAGGGSTAGPRPATSQANPLFMRALANNVQDYAPDTTLAPPPGGKSKKLRPNEGMVWGNAGITLKDVEMMVATLVQQGLMHGFVAHGQARFAIIGAKAKGPVVAGWPAVWQAILERRYEEEFDVNEVPGWVKG
;
A
#
# COMPACT_ATOMS: atom_id res chain seq x y z
N MET A 1 15.86 -33.72 12.76
CA MET A 1 14.61 -32.97 12.43
C MET A 1 13.94 -32.35 13.64
N SER A 2 13.54 -33.14 14.66
CA SER A 2 12.88 -32.63 15.89
C SER A 2 13.65 -31.47 16.56
N PHE A 3 14.97 -31.62 16.73
CA PHE A 3 15.83 -30.61 17.34
C PHE A 3 15.80 -29.25 16.64
N SER A 4 15.85 -29.19 15.30
CA SER A 4 15.85 -27.92 14.55
C SER A 4 14.50 -27.19 14.68
N ILE A 5 13.40 -27.94 14.77
CA ILE A 5 12.06 -27.38 14.99
C ILE A 5 11.95 -26.84 16.41
N THR A 6 12.42 -27.60 17.41
CA THR A 6 12.43 -27.16 18.82
C THR A 6 13.32 -25.95 19.02
N LEU A 7 14.52 -25.94 18.44
CA LEU A 7 15.42 -24.78 18.43
C LEU A 7 14.72 -23.57 17.81
N ALA A 8 14.13 -23.70 16.63
CA ALA A 8 13.42 -22.59 15.99
C ALA A 8 12.24 -22.09 16.84
N ARG A 9 11.46 -22.98 17.46
CA ARG A 9 10.35 -22.60 18.36
C ARG A 9 10.86 -21.86 19.59
N PHE A 10 11.89 -22.38 20.25
CA PHE A 10 12.50 -21.78 21.42
C PHE A 10 13.06 -20.39 21.10
N THR A 11 13.81 -20.26 20.02
CA THR A 11 14.35 -18.99 19.53
C THR A 11 13.24 -17.98 19.21
N LEU A 12 12.14 -18.41 18.58
CA LEU A 12 10.99 -17.55 18.32
C LEU A 12 10.28 -17.11 19.62
N GLN A 13 10.21 -17.98 20.64
CA GLN A 13 9.66 -17.62 21.94
C GLN A 13 10.54 -16.61 22.68
N LEU A 14 11.86 -16.81 22.66
CA LEU A 14 12.82 -15.85 23.22
C LEU A 14 12.72 -14.48 22.53
N ASN A 15 12.62 -14.45 21.20
CA ASN A 15 12.49 -13.19 20.46
C ASN A 15 11.17 -12.45 20.78
N ARG A 16 10.12 -13.16 21.19
CA ARG A 16 8.86 -12.56 21.66
C ARG A 16 8.94 -12.03 23.10
N ARG A 17 9.99 -12.39 23.85
CA ARG A 17 10.23 -11.98 25.25
C ARG A 17 11.59 -11.28 25.36
N PRO A 18 11.70 -10.03 24.85
CA PRO A 18 12.97 -9.30 24.84
C PRO A 18 13.52 -9.06 26.26
N ASP A 19 12.65 -9.04 27.27
CA ASP A 19 12.96 -9.00 28.70
C ASP A 19 13.93 -10.10 29.13
N LEU A 20 13.75 -11.34 28.64
CA LEU A 20 14.61 -12.48 28.98
C LEU A 20 15.97 -12.42 28.27
N THR A 21 16.03 -11.81 27.09
CA THR A 21 17.27 -11.69 26.31
C THR A 21 18.13 -10.47 26.69
N ARG A 22 17.57 -9.52 27.45
CA ARG A 22 18.27 -8.28 27.84
C ARG A 22 19.50 -8.55 28.71
N ARG A 23 19.44 -9.56 29.60
CA ARG A 23 20.56 -9.99 30.45
C ARG A 23 21.66 -10.74 29.71
N VAL A 24 21.33 -11.36 28.58
CA VAL A 24 22.33 -12.05 27.74
C VAL A 24 23.11 -11.03 26.92
N ARG A 25 22.43 -10.00 26.40
CA ARG A 25 23.09 -8.91 25.65
C ARG A 25 24.05 -8.07 26.51
N SER A 26 23.83 -7.96 27.82
CA SER A 26 24.72 -7.23 28.72
C SER A 26 26.03 -7.97 29.04
N LEU A 27 26.16 -9.25 28.68
CA LEU A 27 27.37 -10.05 28.89
C LEU A 27 28.31 -10.03 27.67
N ASP A 28 27.81 -9.63 26.49
CA ASP A 28 28.56 -9.60 25.22
C ASP A 28 29.07 -8.18 24.85
N ASP A 29 29.10 -7.24 25.80
CA ASP A 29 29.49 -5.83 25.57
C ASP A 29 31.02 -5.64 25.53
N ASP A 30 31.70 -6.39 24.66
CA ASP A 30 33.15 -6.28 24.41
C ASP A 30 33.43 -5.83 22.96
N GLY A 31 32.66 -4.84 22.48
CA GLY A 31 32.96 -4.09 21.24
C GLY A 31 32.72 -4.83 19.91
N THR A 32 32.38 -6.12 19.94
CA THR A 32 31.85 -6.84 18.76
C THR A 32 30.35 -7.02 18.95
N SER A 33 29.53 -6.52 18.02
CA SER A 33 28.07 -6.73 18.04
C SER A 33 27.76 -8.22 18.09
N GLY A 34 27.60 -8.79 19.30
CA GLY A 34 27.33 -10.20 19.52
C GLY A 34 26.12 -10.66 18.70
N LYS A 35 26.28 -11.76 17.96
CA LYS A 35 25.19 -12.35 17.18
C LYS A 35 24.06 -12.71 18.13
N SER A 36 22.84 -12.26 17.83
CA SER A 36 21.69 -12.65 18.64
C SER A 36 21.52 -14.17 18.62
N VAL A 37 20.98 -14.74 19.70
CA VAL A 37 20.64 -16.19 19.77
C VAL A 37 19.86 -16.66 18.54
N ALA A 38 19.04 -15.76 17.98
CA ALA A 38 18.27 -16.04 16.79
C ALA A 38 19.06 -15.99 15.48
N GLU A 39 20.05 -15.12 15.35
CA GLU A 39 21.02 -15.15 14.25
C GLU A 39 21.88 -16.41 14.33
N SER A 40 22.40 -16.75 15.51
CA SER A 40 23.17 -18.00 15.71
C SER A 40 22.34 -19.23 15.38
N SER A 41 21.07 -19.27 15.80
CA SER A 41 20.14 -20.35 15.43
C SER A 41 19.90 -20.42 13.93
N ALA A 42 19.71 -19.27 13.27
CA ALA A 42 19.50 -19.21 11.83
C ALA A 42 20.74 -19.68 11.07
N GLU A 43 21.95 -19.30 11.49
CA GLU A 43 23.22 -19.76 10.89
C GLU A 43 23.39 -21.27 11.00
N ILE A 44 23.09 -21.86 12.17
CA ILE A 44 23.17 -23.33 12.36
C ILE A 44 22.21 -24.04 11.40
N ILE A 45 20.96 -23.59 11.31
CA ILE A 45 19.97 -24.21 10.42
C ILE A 45 20.35 -23.96 8.95
N GLN A 46 20.94 -22.80 8.63
CA GLN A 46 21.43 -22.49 7.28
C GLN A 46 22.58 -23.42 6.84
N LYS A 47 23.50 -23.78 7.75
CA LYS A 47 24.54 -24.79 7.47
C LYS A 47 23.91 -26.13 7.10
N ILE A 48 22.89 -26.58 7.87
CA ILE A 48 22.16 -27.82 7.58
C ILE A 48 21.45 -27.74 6.23
N PHE A 49 20.80 -26.61 5.93
CA PHE A 49 20.18 -26.36 4.63
C PHE A 49 21.19 -26.48 3.48
N THR A 50 22.37 -25.86 3.60
CA THR A 50 23.42 -25.94 2.57
C THR A 50 23.88 -27.38 2.37
N THR A 51 24.08 -28.16 3.44
CA THR A 51 24.43 -29.59 3.34
C THR A 51 23.34 -30.41 2.64
N CYS A 52 22.06 -30.12 2.86
CA CYS A 52 20.96 -30.77 2.14
C CYS A 52 20.91 -30.37 0.67
N LEU A 53 21.25 -29.12 0.36
CA LEU A 53 21.20 -28.57 -0.99
C LEU A 53 22.32 -29.09 -1.89
N THR A 54 23.52 -29.28 -1.35
CA THR A 54 24.70 -29.79 -2.09
C THR A 54 24.78 -31.31 -2.15
N ASP A 55 23.75 -32.00 -1.64
CA ASP A 55 23.67 -33.46 -1.69
C ASP A 55 23.63 -33.95 -3.14
N ARG A 56 24.55 -34.87 -3.48
CA ARG A 56 24.72 -35.37 -4.86
C ARG A 56 23.77 -36.50 -5.24
N SER A 57 22.72 -36.76 -4.45
CA SER A 57 21.69 -37.75 -4.80
C SER A 57 21.12 -37.48 -6.19
N VAL A 58 21.16 -38.50 -7.05
CA VAL A 58 20.80 -38.39 -8.46
C VAL A 58 19.37 -38.90 -8.62
N GLY A 59 18.43 -37.98 -8.75
CA GLY A 59 17.00 -38.30 -8.90
C GLY A 59 16.20 -37.09 -9.35
N LYS A 60 15.17 -37.33 -10.18
CA LYS A 60 14.19 -36.31 -10.60
C LYS A 60 13.13 -36.01 -9.52
N VAL A 61 13.15 -36.78 -8.43
CA VAL A 61 12.27 -36.64 -7.26
C VAL A 61 13.14 -36.35 -6.04
N PRO A 62 12.66 -35.55 -5.06
CA PRO A 62 13.41 -35.32 -3.83
C PRO A 62 13.59 -36.63 -3.08
N GLU A 63 14.83 -37.12 -3.01
CA GLU A 63 15.22 -38.30 -2.23
C GLU A 63 16.36 -37.96 -1.26
N GLY A 64 16.59 -38.82 -0.27
CA GLY A 64 17.65 -38.65 0.71
C GLY A 64 17.58 -37.29 1.43
N LYS A 65 18.68 -36.54 1.44
CA LYS A 65 18.75 -35.24 2.13
C LYS A 65 18.00 -34.13 1.40
N LYS A 66 17.71 -34.28 0.10
CA LYS A 66 17.00 -33.27 -0.70
C LYS A 66 15.56 -33.05 -0.26
N VAL A 67 14.92 -34.07 0.31
CA VAL A 67 13.57 -33.97 0.90
C VAL A 67 13.50 -32.85 1.95
N GLY A 68 14.60 -32.61 2.68
CA GLY A 68 14.68 -31.61 3.73
C GLY A 68 14.94 -30.17 3.27
N VAL A 69 15.26 -29.92 2.00
CA VAL A 69 15.74 -28.60 1.52
C VAL A 69 14.74 -27.50 1.83
N TYR A 70 13.49 -27.61 1.34
CA TYR A 70 12.48 -26.58 1.57
C TYR A 70 11.99 -26.54 3.02
N MET A 71 12.06 -27.65 3.76
CA MET A 71 11.75 -27.66 5.19
C MET A 71 12.74 -26.78 5.98
N PHE A 72 14.04 -26.98 5.79
CA PHE A 72 15.06 -26.17 6.46
C PHE A 72 15.05 -24.74 5.94
N ALA A 73 14.88 -24.53 4.62
CA ALA A 73 14.72 -23.19 4.07
C ALA A 73 13.57 -22.42 4.73
N ASN A 74 12.41 -23.05 4.90
CA ASN A 74 11.25 -22.45 5.55
C ASN A 74 11.51 -22.13 7.03
N LEU A 75 12.26 -22.97 7.75
CA LEU A 75 12.67 -22.68 9.13
C LEU A 75 13.62 -21.48 9.21
N VAL A 76 14.63 -21.42 8.33
CA VAL A 76 15.56 -20.28 8.24
C VAL A 76 14.80 -19.01 7.91
N LEU A 77 13.94 -19.03 6.89
CA LEU A 77 13.11 -17.89 6.51
C LEU A 77 12.23 -17.41 7.67
N LYS A 78 11.57 -18.34 8.38
CA LYS A 78 10.75 -17.99 9.54
C LYS A 78 11.55 -17.29 10.63
N LEU A 79 12.77 -17.74 10.92
CA LEU A 79 13.66 -17.10 11.88
C LEU A 79 14.12 -15.72 11.40
N LEU A 80 14.64 -15.62 10.17
CA LEU A 80 15.13 -14.36 9.61
C LEU A 80 14.06 -13.27 9.59
N PHE A 81 12.83 -13.62 9.22
CA PHE A 81 11.71 -12.69 9.24
C PHE A 81 11.29 -12.30 10.66
N ALA A 82 11.33 -13.22 11.62
CA ALA A 82 11.04 -12.90 13.01
C ALA A 82 12.09 -11.94 13.62
N CYS A 83 13.36 -12.09 13.24
CA CYS A 83 14.45 -11.22 13.67
C CYS A 83 14.54 -9.90 12.89
N ARG A 84 13.65 -9.66 11.93
CA ARG A 84 13.71 -8.52 10.99
C ARG A 84 15.03 -8.43 10.19
N LYS A 85 15.72 -9.55 9.99
CA LYS A 85 16.97 -9.67 9.20
C LYS A 85 16.68 -10.26 7.82
N THR A 86 15.69 -9.69 7.11
CA THR A 86 15.19 -10.23 5.83
C THR A 86 16.24 -10.18 4.71
N ASN A 87 17.22 -9.28 4.79
CA ASN A 87 18.27 -9.14 3.77
C ASN A 87 19.14 -10.40 3.65
N LEU A 88 19.34 -11.13 4.75
CA LEU A 88 20.11 -12.38 4.76
C LEU A 88 19.43 -13.51 3.97
N ALA A 89 18.12 -13.39 3.71
CA ALA A 89 17.39 -14.37 2.91
C ALA A 89 17.78 -14.34 1.42
N LYS A 90 18.42 -13.26 0.93
CA LYS A 90 18.82 -13.14 -0.47
C LYS A 90 19.71 -14.31 -0.90
N MET A 91 20.74 -14.64 -0.11
CA MET A 91 21.66 -15.72 -0.43
C MET A 91 20.96 -17.08 -0.45
N LEU A 92 19.97 -17.29 0.44
CA LEU A 92 19.16 -18.50 0.46
C LEU A 92 18.38 -18.66 -0.85
N PHE A 93 17.74 -17.60 -1.35
CA PHE A 93 16.98 -17.66 -2.61
C PHE A 93 17.87 -17.88 -3.82
N VAL A 94 19.05 -17.25 -3.87
CA VAL A 94 20.03 -17.47 -4.95
C VAL A 94 20.45 -18.95 -4.98
N ASN A 95 20.86 -19.50 -3.83
CA ASN A 95 21.27 -20.91 -3.75
C ASN A 95 20.17 -21.88 -4.18
N ILE A 96 18.91 -21.63 -3.79
CA ILE A 96 17.76 -22.44 -4.20
C ILE A 96 17.54 -22.37 -5.73
N SER A 97 17.70 -21.19 -6.32
CA SER A 97 17.53 -21.00 -7.77
C SER A 97 18.53 -21.81 -8.58
N THR A 98 19.76 -21.93 -8.07
CA THR A 98 20.87 -22.57 -8.79
C THR A 98 20.91 -24.09 -8.56
N LEU A 99 20.63 -24.54 -7.34
CA LEU A 99 20.94 -25.92 -6.93
C LEU A 99 19.71 -26.79 -6.63
N SER A 100 18.54 -26.19 -6.38
CA SER A 100 17.37 -26.96 -5.95
C SER A 100 16.56 -27.52 -7.13
N LEU A 101 15.92 -28.66 -6.89
CA LEU A 101 14.89 -29.19 -7.78
C LEU A 101 13.65 -28.27 -7.84
N PRO A 102 12.84 -28.34 -8.91
CA PRO A 102 11.61 -27.58 -9.03
C PRO A 102 10.71 -27.65 -7.80
N LEU A 103 10.15 -26.49 -7.43
CA LEU A 103 9.34 -26.36 -6.22
C LEU A 103 8.10 -27.28 -6.27
N SER A 104 7.55 -27.53 -7.45
CA SER A 104 6.38 -28.38 -7.70
C SER A 104 6.52 -29.80 -7.15
N LEU A 105 7.75 -30.32 -7.09
CA LEU A 105 8.06 -31.68 -6.63
C LEU A 105 7.97 -31.85 -5.10
N TYR A 106 7.84 -30.76 -4.36
CA TYR A 106 7.78 -30.77 -2.90
C TYR A 106 6.34 -30.70 -2.38
N PRO A 107 6.04 -31.15 -1.15
CA PRO A 107 4.69 -31.11 -0.58
C PRO A 107 4.09 -29.69 -0.53
N ALA A 108 2.78 -29.58 -0.75
CA ALA A 108 2.07 -28.30 -0.82
C ALA A 108 2.31 -27.39 0.39
N SER A 109 2.39 -27.95 1.60
CA SER A 109 2.67 -27.20 2.82
C SER A 109 4.02 -26.49 2.80
N GLN A 110 5.06 -27.14 2.24
CA GLN A 110 6.39 -26.54 2.08
C GLN A 110 6.40 -25.49 0.98
N ARG A 111 5.73 -25.77 -0.15
CA ARG A 111 5.62 -24.82 -1.27
C ARG A 111 4.92 -23.53 -0.87
N VAL A 112 3.76 -23.64 -0.22
CA VAL A 112 2.98 -22.48 0.25
C VAL A 112 3.79 -21.62 1.22
N THR A 113 4.46 -22.26 2.19
CA THR A 113 5.27 -21.52 3.18
C THR A 113 6.43 -20.80 2.51
N PHE A 114 7.11 -21.46 1.57
CA PHE A 114 8.22 -20.87 0.84
C PHE A 114 7.77 -19.68 -0.02
N LEU A 115 6.72 -19.86 -0.82
CA LEU A 115 6.14 -18.81 -1.67
C LEU A 115 5.64 -17.62 -0.85
N TYR A 116 5.07 -17.86 0.34
CA TYR A 116 4.66 -16.80 1.25
C TYR A 116 5.86 -15.93 1.68
N TYR A 117 6.97 -16.53 2.11
CA TYR A 117 8.16 -15.78 2.52
C TYR A 117 8.89 -15.15 1.33
N LEU A 118 8.97 -15.84 0.18
CA LEU A 118 9.54 -15.29 -1.05
C LEU A 118 8.74 -14.06 -1.53
N GLY A 119 7.41 -14.13 -1.46
CA GLY A 119 6.54 -13.01 -1.79
C GLY A 119 6.75 -11.82 -0.85
N ARG A 120 6.83 -12.05 0.46
CA ARG A 120 7.14 -11.00 1.44
C ARG A 120 8.53 -10.40 1.23
N PHE A 121 9.53 -11.21 0.88
CA PHE A 121 10.87 -10.73 0.57
C PHE A 121 10.85 -9.80 -0.66
N ASN A 122 10.18 -10.23 -1.75
CA ASN A 122 10.01 -9.40 -2.94
C ASN A 122 9.25 -8.10 -2.63
N PHE A 123 8.22 -8.15 -1.79
CA PHE A 123 7.49 -6.95 -1.36
C PHE A 123 8.40 -5.95 -0.64
N SER A 124 9.21 -6.42 0.33
CA SER A 124 10.16 -5.57 1.06
C SER A 124 11.23 -4.96 0.16
N ASN A 125 11.63 -5.68 -0.90
CA ASN A 125 12.57 -5.20 -1.92
C ASN A 125 11.87 -4.43 -3.06
N GLN A 126 10.61 -4.04 -2.89
CA GLN A 126 9.84 -3.24 -3.85
C GLN A 126 9.58 -3.92 -5.21
N HIS A 127 9.74 -5.24 -5.30
CA HIS A 127 9.38 -6.05 -6.47
C HIS A 127 7.91 -6.53 -6.35
N TYR A 128 6.96 -5.61 -6.44
CA TYR A 128 5.54 -5.88 -6.13
C TYR A 128 4.89 -6.90 -7.07
N HIS A 129 5.27 -6.92 -8.35
CA HIS A 129 4.75 -7.90 -9.31
C HIS A 129 5.19 -9.32 -8.96
N ARG A 130 6.49 -9.52 -8.73
CA ARG A 130 7.06 -10.81 -8.26
C ARG A 130 6.43 -11.24 -6.93
N ALA A 131 6.21 -10.29 -6.03
CA ALA A 131 5.52 -10.54 -4.77
C ALA A 131 4.08 -11.04 -5.00
N ALA A 132 3.32 -10.37 -5.88
CA ALA A 132 1.96 -10.75 -6.21
C ALA A 132 1.89 -12.17 -6.80
N LEU A 133 2.77 -12.52 -7.76
CA LEU A 133 2.83 -13.85 -8.35
C LEU A 133 3.05 -14.94 -7.29
N CYS A 134 4.03 -14.76 -6.39
CA CYS A 134 4.31 -15.73 -5.33
C CYS A 134 3.14 -15.90 -4.37
N LEU A 135 2.58 -14.78 -3.91
CA LEU A 135 1.51 -14.76 -2.92
C LEU A 135 0.19 -15.28 -3.50
N GLU A 136 -0.07 -15.04 -4.78
CA GLU A 136 -1.22 -15.60 -5.49
C GLU A 136 -1.12 -17.12 -5.56
N GLN A 137 0.04 -17.65 -5.96
CA GLN A 137 0.27 -19.11 -5.97
C GLN A 137 0.19 -19.73 -4.58
N ALA A 138 0.72 -19.05 -3.55
CA ALA A 138 0.56 -19.50 -2.16
C ALA A 138 -0.92 -19.55 -1.75
N TYR A 139 -1.70 -18.52 -2.11
CA TYR A 139 -3.12 -18.44 -1.78
C TYR A 139 -3.96 -19.52 -2.47
N LEU A 140 -3.72 -19.74 -3.77
CA LEU A 140 -4.44 -20.76 -4.57
C LEU A 140 -4.18 -22.18 -4.06
N GLN A 141 -2.97 -22.47 -3.59
CA GLN A 141 -2.61 -23.77 -3.04
C GLN A 141 -3.05 -23.96 -1.58
N THR A 142 -3.53 -22.91 -0.90
CA THR A 142 -3.95 -23.00 0.51
C THR A 142 -5.44 -23.35 0.60
N PRO A 143 -5.82 -24.49 1.23
CA PRO A 143 -7.21 -24.89 1.41
C PRO A 143 -8.05 -23.82 2.11
N SER A 144 -9.33 -23.70 1.73
CA SER A 144 -10.26 -22.68 2.26
C SER A 144 -10.48 -22.79 3.77
N GLN A 145 -10.34 -23.99 4.34
CA GLN A 145 -10.46 -24.24 5.78
C GLN A 145 -9.36 -23.56 6.59
N LEU A 146 -8.18 -23.31 5.99
CA LEU A 146 -7.04 -22.69 6.65
C LEU A 146 -7.13 -21.16 6.62
N VAL A 147 -8.22 -20.62 7.19
CA VAL A 147 -8.58 -19.19 7.16
C VAL A 147 -7.42 -18.30 7.62
N SER A 148 -6.79 -18.63 8.75
CA SER A 148 -5.66 -17.85 9.29
C SER A 148 -4.47 -17.75 8.32
N HIS A 149 -4.12 -18.86 7.66
CA HIS A 149 -3.04 -18.87 6.66
C HIS A 149 -3.42 -18.03 5.44
N ARG A 150 -4.66 -18.15 4.97
CA ARG A 150 -5.17 -17.34 3.85
C ARG A 150 -5.20 -15.85 4.19
N THR A 151 -5.63 -15.47 5.40
CA THR A 151 -5.57 -14.08 5.89
C THR A 151 -4.14 -13.55 5.92
N ASN A 152 -3.18 -14.35 6.39
CA ASN A 152 -1.77 -13.96 6.39
C ASN A 152 -1.24 -13.72 4.96
N ILE A 153 -1.61 -14.58 4.01
CA ILE A 153 -1.22 -14.40 2.60
C ILE A 153 -1.89 -13.14 2.01
N LEU A 154 -3.20 -12.96 2.24
CA LEU A 154 -3.95 -11.79 1.75
C LEU A 154 -3.44 -10.46 2.31
N THR A 155 -2.94 -10.47 3.56
CA THR A 155 -2.30 -9.30 4.20
C THR A 155 -1.19 -8.72 3.33
N TYR A 156 -0.50 -9.54 2.52
CA TYR A 156 0.55 -9.10 1.61
C TYR A 156 0.15 -9.13 0.13
N LEU A 157 -0.79 -9.99 -0.27
CA LEU A 157 -1.26 -10.09 -1.65
C LEU A 157 -2.07 -8.85 -2.05
N ILE A 158 -2.94 -8.37 -1.16
CA ILE A 158 -3.76 -7.17 -1.40
C ILE A 158 -2.87 -5.94 -1.64
N PRO A 159 -1.95 -5.55 -0.73
CA PRO A 159 -1.10 -4.39 -0.96
C PRO A 159 -0.15 -4.57 -2.16
N SER A 160 0.36 -5.79 -2.43
CA SER A 160 1.13 -6.05 -3.65
C SER A 160 0.34 -5.68 -4.91
N ASN A 161 -0.93 -6.08 -5.00
CA ASN A 161 -1.80 -5.74 -6.13
C ASN A 161 -2.21 -4.26 -6.15
N MET A 162 -2.49 -3.66 -4.99
CA MET A 162 -2.82 -2.23 -4.89
C MET A 162 -1.71 -1.36 -5.48
N LEU A 163 -0.45 -1.70 -5.19
CA LEU A 163 0.74 -1.00 -5.70
C LEU A 163 0.96 -1.19 -7.20
N LEU A 164 0.34 -2.22 -7.78
CA LEU A 164 0.29 -2.48 -9.23
C LEU A 164 -0.98 -1.87 -9.88
N GLY A 165 -1.77 -1.12 -9.12
CA GLY A 165 -3.01 -0.50 -9.58
C GLY A 165 -4.21 -1.44 -9.70
N ARG A 166 -4.14 -2.63 -9.10
CA ARG A 166 -5.25 -3.59 -9.05
C ARG A 166 -5.87 -3.57 -7.65
N PHE A 167 -7.11 -3.10 -7.57
CA PHE A 167 -7.84 -3.07 -6.30
C PHE A 167 -8.64 -4.35 -6.07
N PRO A 168 -8.81 -4.77 -4.81
CA PRO A 168 -9.57 -5.97 -4.47
C PRO A 168 -11.04 -5.84 -4.88
N SER A 169 -11.62 -6.93 -5.39
CA SER A 169 -13.04 -6.98 -5.73
C SER A 169 -13.91 -7.10 -4.48
N GLY A 170 -15.18 -6.71 -4.59
CA GLY A 170 -16.16 -6.93 -3.51
C GLY A 170 -16.31 -8.41 -3.15
N SER A 171 -16.24 -9.31 -4.14
CA SER A 171 -16.30 -10.76 -3.93
C SER A 171 -15.12 -11.32 -3.14
N LEU A 172 -13.89 -10.80 -3.36
CA LEU A 172 -12.74 -11.17 -2.56
C LEU A 172 -12.91 -10.69 -1.12
N MET A 173 -13.39 -9.47 -0.94
CA MET A 173 -13.57 -8.86 0.38
C MET A 173 -14.64 -9.58 1.22
N GLN A 174 -15.71 -10.08 0.60
CA GLN A 174 -16.76 -10.83 1.29
C GLN A 174 -16.29 -12.18 1.87
N ARG A 175 -15.14 -12.70 1.46
CA ARG A 175 -14.60 -13.97 1.98
C ARG A 175 -14.21 -13.86 3.46
N THR A 176 -14.33 -14.98 4.17
CA THR A 176 -14.06 -15.07 5.62
C THR A 176 -12.65 -14.60 5.99
N GLU A 177 -11.65 -14.98 5.20
CA GLU A 177 -10.25 -14.66 5.44
C GLU A 177 -9.90 -13.19 5.16
N ALA A 178 -10.74 -12.46 4.41
CA ALA A 178 -10.52 -11.07 4.02
C ALA A 178 -11.26 -10.09 4.94
N ARG A 179 -12.22 -10.56 5.75
CA ARG A 179 -13.11 -9.71 6.56
C ARG A 179 -12.36 -8.72 7.45
N SER A 180 -11.35 -9.18 8.19
CA SER A 180 -10.54 -8.33 9.06
C SER A 180 -9.62 -7.36 8.31
N LEU A 181 -9.39 -7.59 7.02
CA LEU A 181 -8.52 -6.76 6.17
C LEU A 181 -9.31 -5.66 5.45
N GLN A 182 -10.64 -5.77 5.41
CA GLN A 182 -11.52 -4.79 4.74
C GLN A 182 -11.34 -3.40 5.35
N ASP A 183 -11.43 -3.31 6.68
CA ASP A 183 -11.36 -2.05 7.42
C ASP A 183 -10.03 -1.33 7.18
N VAL A 184 -8.96 -2.07 6.93
CA VAL A 184 -7.63 -1.51 6.66
C VAL A 184 -7.48 -1.10 5.20
N PHE A 185 -7.77 -1.98 4.24
CA PHE A 185 -7.39 -1.75 2.84
C PHE A 185 -8.47 -1.07 2.00
N LEU A 186 -9.76 -1.26 2.31
CA LEU A 186 -10.84 -0.72 1.48
C LEU A 186 -10.87 0.83 1.50
N PRO A 187 -10.78 1.51 2.67
CA PRO A 187 -10.75 2.98 2.70
C PRO A 187 -9.50 3.54 2.01
N LEU A 188 -8.34 2.86 2.11
CA LEU A 188 -7.15 3.23 1.35
C LEU A 188 -7.39 3.14 -0.16
N CYS A 189 -8.01 2.06 -0.64
CA CYS A 189 -8.34 1.93 -2.07
C CYS A 189 -9.28 3.05 -2.54
N GLN A 190 -10.26 3.42 -1.72
CA GLN A 190 -11.20 4.51 -2.02
C GLN A 190 -10.48 5.88 -2.04
N ALA A 191 -9.58 6.12 -1.09
CA ALA A 191 -8.77 7.33 -1.04
C ALA A 191 -7.90 7.46 -2.29
N VAL A 192 -7.19 6.39 -2.66
CA VAL A 192 -6.34 6.35 -3.87
C VAL A 192 -7.17 6.58 -5.12
N ARG A 193 -8.31 5.90 -5.28
CA ARG A 193 -9.20 6.03 -6.45
C ARG A 193 -9.78 7.44 -6.60
N SER A 194 -10.05 8.12 -5.49
CA SER A 194 -10.65 9.47 -5.49
C SER A 194 -9.62 10.60 -5.48
N GLY A 195 -8.33 10.29 -5.32
CA GLY A 195 -7.26 11.29 -5.13
C GLY A 195 -7.37 12.04 -3.80
N ASN A 196 -7.97 11.44 -2.77
CA ASN A 196 -8.23 12.10 -1.50
C ASN A 196 -7.06 11.92 -0.52
N PHE A 197 -6.12 12.87 -0.53
CA PHE A 197 -4.96 12.87 0.36
C PHE A 197 -5.35 12.97 1.84
N VAL A 198 -6.38 13.75 2.18
CA VAL A 198 -6.81 13.94 3.57
C VAL A 198 -7.29 12.62 4.17
N HIS A 199 -8.19 11.92 3.46
CA HIS A 199 -8.69 10.61 3.89
C HIS A 199 -7.57 9.56 3.92
N PHE A 200 -6.69 9.57 2.93
CA PHE A 200 -5.54 8.67 2.88
C PHE A 200 -4.63 8.81 4.11
N GLN A 201 -4.24 10.04 4.46
CA GLN A 201 -3.36 10.28 5.61
C GLN A 201 -4.04 9.98 6.95
N ALA A 202 -5.30 10.38 7.11
CA ALA A 202 -6.06 10.07 8.31
C ALA A 202 -6.18 8.55 8.53
N HIS A 203 -6.43 7.79 7.45
CA HIS A 203 -6.58 6.34 7.53
C HIS A 203 -5.27 5.60 7.81
N LEU A 204 -4.16 6.05 7.21
CA LEU A 204 -2.83 5.54 7.53
C LEU A 204 -2.46 5.77 8.99
N ALA A 205 -2.74 6.97 9.52
CA ALA A 205 -2.50 7.30 10.93
C ALA A 205 -3.33 6.42 11.88
N ALA A 206 -4.62 6.18 11.56
CA ALA A 206 -5.50 5.34 12.36
C ALA A 206 -5.02 3.87 12.46
N HIS A 207 -4.31 3.38 11.44
CA HIS A 207 -3.82 1.99 11.38
C HIS A 207 -2.29 1.89 11.45
N GLU A 208 -1.60 2.95 11.90
CA GLU A 208 -0.15 3.10 11.80
C GLU A 208 0.58 1.95 12.49
N ALA A 209 0.20 1.61 13.72
CA ALA A 209 0.84 0.55 14.50
C ALA A 209 0.74 -0.83 13.81
N TRP A 210 -0.44 -1.18 13.29
CA TRP A 210 -0.65 -2.47 12.61
C TRP A 210 0.10 -2.52 11.28
N LEU A 211 0.03 -1.46 10.48
CA LEU A 211 0.75 -1.36 9.20
C LEU A 211 2.27 -1.39 9.41
N PHE A 212 2.76 -0.77 10.49
CA PHE A 212 4.17 -0.79 10.85
C PHE A 212 4.62 -2.19 11.28
N ASP A 213 3.88 -2.87 12.16
CA ASP A 213 4.17 -4.24 12.57
C ASP A 213 4.22 -5.21 11.38
N LYS A 214 3.30 -5.04 10.42
CA LYS A 214 3.27 -5.87 9.20
C LYS A 214 4.36 -5.52 8.18
N GLY A 215 5.08 -4.40 8.36
CA GLY A 215 6.07 -3.90 7.40
C GLY A 215 5.45 -3.30 6.13
N LEU A 216 4.20 -2.86 6.19
CA LEU A 216 3.44 -2.33 5.06
C LEU A 216 3.41 -0.80 5.02
N LEU A 217 3.54 -0.14 6.18
CA LEU A 217 3.33 1.30 6.33
C LEU A 217 4.12 2.14 5.32
N LEU A 218 5.43 1.93 5.24
CA LEU A 218 6.31 2.75 4.38
C LEU A 218 6.00 2.53 2.90
N ALA A 219 5.81 1.27 2.48
CA ALA A 219 5.48 0.94 1.10
C ALA A 219 4.16 1.61 0.69
N LEU A 220 3.11 1.48 1.49
CA LEU A 220 1.81 2.09 1.19
C LEU A 220 1.88 3.61 1.22
N THR A 221 2.53 4.19 2.22
CA THR A 221 2.64 5.65 2.40
C THR A 221 3.31 6.33 1.21
N HIS A 222 4.40 5.76 0.68
CA HIS A 222 5.18 6.43 -0.36
C HIS A 222 4.80 5.99 -1.77
N ARG A 223 4.50 4.70 -1.97
CA ARG A 223 4.38 4.11 -3.32
C ARG A 223 2.96 4.23 -3.89
N LEU A 224 1.96 4.54 -3.05
CA LEU A 224 0.62 4.91 -3.51
C LEU A 224 0.47 6.39 -3.87
N ARG A 225 1.43 7.26 -3.50
CA ARG A 225 1.33 8.71 -3.76
C ARG A 225 1.24 9.07 -5.25
N PRO A 226 2.00 8.45 -6.16
CA PRO A 226 1.82 8.71 -7.60
C PRO A 226 0.39 8.38 -8.06
N MET A 227 -0.23 7.32 -7.52
CA MET A 227 -1.61 6.97 -7.87
C MET A 227 -2.65 7.96 -7.31
N LEU A 228 -2.40 8.54 -6.13
CA LEU A 228 -3.22 9.62 -5.57
C LEU A 228 -3.14 10.86 -6.45
N TRP A 229 -1.94 11.30 -6.82
CA TRP A 229 -1.72 12.44 -7.72
C TRP A 229 -2.34 12.21 -9.09
N ARG A 230 -2.19 11.00 -9.65
CA ARG A 230 -2.85 10.59 -10.90
C ARG A 230 -4.36 10.74 -10.83
N SER A 231 -4.98 10.25 -9.75
CA SER A 231 -6.43 10.32 -9.57
C SER A 231 -6.91 11.75 -9.33
N LEU A 232 -6.12 12.55 -8.61
CA LEU A 232 -6.39 13.98 -8.40
C LEU A 232 -6.34 14.75 -9.73
N ALA A 233 -5.30 14.54 -10.54
CA ALA A 233 -5.17 15.14 -11.86
C ALA A 233 -6.32 14.72 -12.79
N ARG A 234 -6.72 13.44 -12.78
CA ARG A 234 -7.87 12.93 -13.52
C ARG A 234 -9.16 13.63 -13.13
N ARG A 235 -9.39 13.74 -11.82
CA ARG A 235 -10.61 14.36 -11.28
C ARG A 235 -10.66 15.85 -11.60
N THR A 236 -9.53 16.54 -11.47
CA THR A 236 -9.40 17.95 -11.85
C THR A 236 -9.74 18.13 -13.32
N PHE A 237 -9.15 17.32 -14.20
CA PHE A 237 -9.47 17.35 -15.63
C PHE A 237 -10.96 17.13 -15.91
N ILE A 238 -11.59 16.12 -15.30
CA ILE A 238 -13.02 15.84 -15.52
C ILE A 238 -13.90 17.02 -15.09
N LEU A 239 -13.51 17.75 -14.04
CA LEU A 239 -14.29 18.89 -13.53
C LEU A 239 -14.06 20.18 -14.32
N THR A 240 -12.87 20.37 -14.91
CA THR A 240 -12.51 21.64 -15.57
C THR A 240 -12.50 21.56 -17.09
N TYR A 241 -12.48 20.35 -17.66
CA TYR A 241 -12.41 20.17 -19.11
C TYR A 241 -13.76 20.48 -19.76
N VAL A 242 -13.75 21.45 -20.67
CA VAL A 242 -14.88 21.77 -21.54
C VAL A 242 -14.53 21.32 -22.95
N ALA A 243 -15.32 20.39 -23.49
CA ALA A 243 -15.13 19.93 -24.86
C ALA A 243 -15.43 21.07 -25.85
N PRO A 244 -14.67 21.20 -26.94
CA PRO A 244 -15.03 22.14 -28.01
C PRO A 244 -16.44 21.84 -28.53
N THR A 245 -17.24 22.88 -28.71
CA THR A 245 -18.60 22.78 -29.29
C THR A 245 -18.59 22.44 -30.77
N ASP A 246 -17.51 22.78 -31.47
CA ASP A 246 -17.32 22.50 -32.89
C ASP A 246 -16.62 21.14 -33.09
N ALA A 247 -17.31 20.22 -33.75
CA ALA A 247 -16.81 18.88 -34.09
C ALA A 247 -15.56 18.91 -35.00
N SER A 248 -15.36 19.99 -35.76
CA SER A 248 -14.18 20.17 -36.62
C SER A 248 -12.94 20.67 -35.87
N SER A 249 -13.09 21.05 -34.60
CA SER A 249 -12.03 21.66 -33.82
C SER A 249 -10.78 20.77 -33.70
N ARG A 250 -9.61 21.36 -33.96
CA ARG A 250 -8.30 20.73 -33.76
C ARG A 250 -7.69 21.02 -32.39
N LYS A 251 -8.45 21.65 -31.48
CA LYS A 251 -7.96 21.97 -30.13
C LYS A 251 -7.62 20.68 -29.38
N ALA A 252 -6.39 20.61 -28.88
CA ALA A 252 -5.94 19.50 -28.06
C ALA A 252 -6.72 19.47 -26.73
N ALA A 253 -7.06 18.28 -26.24
CA ALA A 253 -7.58 18.14 -24.88
C ALA A 253 -6.44 18.40 -23.90
N THR A 254 -6.60 19.44 -23.08
CA THR A 254 -5.55 19.90 -22.16
C THR A 254 -6.09 20.03 -20.74
N LEU A 255 -5.25 19.71 -19.76
CA LEU A 255 -5.44 20.04 -18.36
C LEU A 255 -4.62 21.29 -18.04
N ASP A 256 -5.26 22.34 -17.55
CA ASP A 256 -4.58 23.51 -17.02
C ASP A 256 -3.96 23.20 -15.65
N LEU A 257 -2.64 23.37 -15.51
CA LEU A 257 -1.93 23.05 -14.27
C LEU A 257 -2.24 24.05 -13.16
N THR A 258 -2.72 25.25 -13.48
CA THR A 258 -3.16 26.23 -12.47
C THR A 258 -4.38 25.71 -11.70
N HIS A 259 -5.30 25.02 -12.38
CA HIS A 259 -6.43 24.37 -11.72
C HIS A 259 -5.98 23.24 -10.78
N LEU A 260 -5.04 22.40 -11.24
CA LEU A 260 -4.49 21.33 -10.40
C LEU A 260 -3.73 21.89 -9.20
N HIS A 261 -3.03 23.01 -9.38
CA HIS A 261 -2.35 23.73 -8.30
C HIS A 261 -3.34 24.30 -7.28
N ALA A 262 -4.44 24.92 -7.71
CA ALA A 262 -5.48 25.40 -6.80
C ALA A 262 -6.10 24.26 -5.97
N VAL A 263 -6.39 23.12 -6.61
CA VAL A 263 -6.90 21.93 -5.91
C VAL A 263 -5.87 21.37 -4.92
N ALA A 264 -4.58 21.35 -5.30
CA ALA A 264 -3.51 20.90 -4.42
C ALA A 264 -3.35 21.82 -3.21
N LEU A 265 -3.34 23.15 -3.40
CA LEU A 265 -3.31 24.12 -2.30
C LEU A 265 -4.48 23.95 -1.35
N TYR A 266 -5.69 23.73 -1.88
CA TYR A 266 -6.87 23.42 -1.08
C TYR A 266 -6.63 22.17 -0.21
N LEU A 267 -6.16 21.07 -0.81
CA LEU A 267 -5.92 19.82 -0.07
C LEU A 267 -4.78 19.94 0.95
N GLN A 268 -3.72 20.71 0.68
CA GLN A 268 -2.66 21.01 1.64
C GLN A 268 -3.22 21.72 2.87
N ARG A 269 -4.01 22.78 2.68
CA ARG A 269 -4.68 23.48 3.80
C ARG A 269 -5.60 22.54 4.57
N ARG A 270 -6.34 21.66 3.88
CA ARG A 270 -7.17 20.64 4.54
C ARG A 270 -6.34 19.67 5.40
N LEU A 271 -5.15 19.26 4.96
CA LEU A 271 -4.22 18.43 5.74
C LEU A 271 -3.71 19.17 6.99
N GLU A 272 -3.50 20.48 6.85
CA GLU A 272 -3.10 21.39 7.93
C GLU A 272 -4.23 21.71 8.93
N GLY A 273 -5.42 21.16 8.73
CA GLY A 273 -6.55 21.28 9.65
C GLY A 273 -7.54 22.40 9.32
N TRP A 274 -7.40 23.06 8.17
CA TRP A 274 -8.39 24.05 7.71
C TRP A 274 -9.72 23.38 7.39
N LEU A 275 -10.82 24.04 7.72
CA LEU A 275 -12.18 23.52 7.56
C LEU A 275 -12.89 24.22 6.39
N PRO A 276 -13.77 23.54 5.64
CA PRO A 276 -14.63 24.21 4.67
C PRO A 276 -15.52 25.26 5.36
N SER A 277 -15.57 26.49 4.83
CA SER A 277 -16.37 27.58 5.40
C SER A 277 -17.88 27.36 5.25
N HIS A 278 -18.30 26.62 4.21
CA HIS A 278 -19.66 26.12 4.06
C HIS A 278 -19.65 24.59 4.04
N PRO A 279 -20.15 23.90 5.08
CA PRO A 279 -20.43 22.48 4.98
C PRO A 279 -21.49 22.25 3.88
N PRO A 280 -21.40 21.19 3.07
CA PRO A 280 -22.39 20.92 2.04
C PRO A 280 -23.78 20.79 2.68
N ALA A 281 -24.74 21.59 2.20
CA ALA A 281 -26.13 21.49 2.59
C ALA A 281 -26.64 20.08 2.26
N ASN A 282 -27.00 19.31 3.29
CA ASN A 282 -27.81 18.09 3.25
C ASN A 282 -27.61 17.17 2.02
N GLY A 283 -26.55 16.35 2.05
CA GLY A 283 -26.54 15.06 1.36
C GLY A 283 -26.93 13.96 2.36
N PRO A 284 -27.78 12.97 2.00
CA PRO A 284 -28.18 11.94 2.94
C PRO A 284 -26.95 11.12 3.36
N GLY A 285 -26.65 11.14 4.66
CA GLY A 285 -25.61 10.31 5.26
C GLY A 285 -25.92 8.82 5.10
N PRO A 286 -24.92 7.94 5.26
CA PRO A 286 -25.13 6.50 5.15
C PRO A 286 -26.09 6.03 6.25
N GLY A 287 -27.29 5.65 5.83
CA GLY A 287 -28.33 5.14 6.72
C GLY A 287 -27.87 3.85 7.39
N HIS A 288 -27.72 3.91 8.71
CA HIS A 288 -27.81 2.72 9.55
C HIS A 288 -29.23 2.15 9.43
N GLY A 289 -29.30 0.84 9.16
CA GLY A 289 -30.51 0.11 8.84
C GLY A 289 -31.60 0.21 9.91
N ARG A 290 -32.84 0.37 9.43
CA ARG A 290 -34.05 0.33 10.24
C ARG A 290 -34.70 -1.04 10.04
N GLY A 291 -34.56 -1.92 11.04
CA GLY A 291 -35.45 -3.08 11.23
C GLY A 291 -36.73 -2.65 11.99
N PRO A 292 -37.85 -3.39 11.84
CA PRO A 292 -39.15 -2.94 12.31
C PRO A 292 -39.57 -3.50 13.69
N ALA A 293 -40.63 -2.89 14.24
CA ALA A 293 -41.63 -3.43 15.18
C ALA A 293 -41.60 -3.02 16.67
N GLY A 294 -42.79 -2.61 17.15
CA GLY A 294 -43.28 -2.56 18.55
C GLY A 294 -42.70 -1.41 19.40
N GLY A 295 -43.44 -0.52 20.06
CA GLY A 295 -44.73 -0.60 20.72
C GLY A 295 -44.54 -0.13 22.17
N GLY A 296 -45.28 0.88 22.64
CA GLY A 296 -45.35 1.23 24.08
C GLY A 296 -44.88 2.63 24.49
N SER A 297 -45.85 3.41 24.96
CA SER A 297 -45.82 4.69 25.67
C SER A 297 -44.68 4.96 26.66
N THR A 298 -44.18 6.20 26.71
CA THR A 298 -44.45 7.19 27.78
C THR A 298 -43.61 8.46 27.51
N ALA A 299 -44.28 9.61 27.46
CA ALA A 299 -43.66 10.90 27.19
C ALA A 299 -43.03 11.48 28.46
N GLY A 300 -41.74 11.80 28.39
CA GLY A 300 -41.03 12.68 29.33
C GLY A 300 -40.17 13.67 28.53
N PRO A 301 -40.06 14.95 28.94
CA PRO A 301 -39.46 15.97 28.10
C PRO A 301 -37.94 15.82 28.08
N ARG A 302 -37.38 15.46 26.92
CA ARG A 302 -35.93 15.56 26.65
C ARG A 302 -35.58 16.99 26.25
N PRO A 303 -34.45 17.55 26.71
CA PRO A 303 -34.09 18.93 26.42
C PRO A 303 -33.83 19.12 24.92
N ALA A 304 -34.41 20.18 24.39
CA ALA A 304 -34.31 20.58 22.99
C ALA A 304 -32.85 20.78 22.59
N THR A 305 -32.51 20.17 21.46
CA THR A 305 -31.37 20.50 20.63
C THR A 305 -31.28 22.02 20.45
N SER A 306 -30.13 22.58 20.80
CA SER A 306 -29.72 23.97 20.59
C SER A 306 -30.20 24.47 19.22
N GLN A 307 -31.33 25.18 19.21
CA GLN A 307 -31.73 26.03 18.09
C GLN A 307 -30.77 27.20 18.08
N ALA A 308 -29.65 27.05 17.37
CA ALA A 308 -28.78 28.18 17.10
C ALA A 308 -29.60 29.24 16.33
N ASN A 309 -29.75 30.42 16.93
CA ASN A 309 -30.55 31.51 16.40
C ASN A 309 -30.08 31.87 14.97
N PRO A 310 -30.96 31.93 13.97
CA PRO A 310 -30.58 32.24 12.59
C PRO A 310 -29.88 33.60 12.45
N LEU A 311 -30.16 34.55 13.33
CA LEU A 311 -29.43 35.83 13.40
C LEU A 311 -27.99 35.65 13.93
N PHE A 312 -27.77 34.71 14.85
CA PHE A 312 -26.42 34.39 15.35
C PHE A 312 -25.58 33.67 14.30
N MET A 313 -26.18 32.75 13.52
CA MET A 313 -25.52 32.12 12.37
C MET A 313 -25.19 33.14 11.27
N ARG A 314 -26.08 34.13 11.05
CA ARG A 314 -25.86 35.21 10.08
C ARG A 314 -24.84 36.24 10.57
N ALA A 315 -24.79 36.51 11.87
CA ALA A 315 -23.77 37.36 12.49
C ALA A 315 -22.38 36.68 12.50
N LEU A 316 -22.30 35.36 12.72
CA LEU A 316 -21.08 34.59 12.54
C LEU A 316 -20.63 34.59 11.07
N ALA A 317 -21.55 34.44 10.11
CA ALA A 317 -21.23 34.57 8.69
C ALA A 317 -20.73 35.98 8.31
N ASN A 318 -21.27 37.02 8.94
CA ASN A 318 -20.81 38.40 8.74
C ASN A 318 -19.46 38.68 9.42
N ASN A 319 -19.16 38.06 10.58
CA ASN A 319 -17.84 38.18 11.23
C ASN A 319 -16.71 37.39 10.53
N VAL A 320 -17.04 36.60 9.49
CA VAL A 320 -16.05 35.90 8.64
C VAL A 320 -15.53 36.81 7.51
N GLN A 321 -16.03 38.04 7.40
CA GLN A 321 -15.69 38.98 6.31
C GLN A 321 -14.24 39.49 6.28
N ASP A 322 -13.44 39.25 7.33
CA ASP A 322 -12.05 39.73 7.41
C ASP A 322 -10.97 38.70 7.03
N TYR A 323 -11.33 37.53 6.49
CA TYR A 323 -10.35 36.58 5.96
C TYR A 323 -10.34 36.58 4.43
N ALA A 324 -9.12 36.70 3.87
CA ALA A 324 -8.79 36.94 2.47
C ALA A 324 -9.84 36.43 1.44
N PRO A 325 -10.24 37.26 0.46
CA PRO A 325 -11.31 36.96 -0.51
C PRO A 325 -11.05 35.73 -1.42
N ASP A 326 -9.87 35.12 -1.33
CA ASP A 326 -9.37 34.11 -2.26
C ASP A 326 -9.49 32.66 -1.74
N THR A 327 -10.17 32.40 -0.61
CA THR A 327 -10.26 31.02 -0.08
C THR A 327 -11.60 30.62 0.53
N THR A 328 -12.07 29.44 0.15
CA THR A 328 -13.28 28.78 0.66
C THR A 328 -13.05 27.98 1.97
N LEU A 329 -11.94 28.27 2.67
CA LEU A 329 -11.51 27.56 3.86
C LEU A 329 -11.43 28.52 5.05
N ALA A 330 -12.00 28.10 6.18
CA ALA A 330 -11.84 28.76 7.46
C ALA A 330 -10.58 28.24 8.19
N PRO A 331 -9.87 29.11 8.93
CA PRO A 331 -8.68 28.71 9.69
C PRO A 331 -9.02 27.67 10.76
N PRO A 332 -8.05 26.84 11.18
CA PRO A 332 -8.28 25.82 12.20
C PRO A 332 -8.69 26.44 13.55
N PRO A 333 -9.51 25.74 14.35
CA PRO A 333 -9.89 26.20 15.68
C PRO A 333 -8.64 26.37 16.56
N GLY A 334 -8.38 27.61 17.00
CA GLY A 334 -7.17 28.00 17.74
C GLY A 334 -6.07 28.65 16.88
N GLY A 335 -6.30 28.88 15.58
CA GLY A 335 -5.47 29.70 14.70
C GLY A 335 -4.11 29.09 14.30
N LYS A 336 -3.76 27.90 14.81
CA LYS A 336 -2.49 27.23 14.53
C LYS A 336 -2.72 26.05 13.57
N SER A 337 -2.07 26.08 12.41
CA SER A 337 -2.02 24.95 11.48
C SER A 337 -1.39 23.71 12.12
N LYS A 338 -1.94 22.54 11.83
CA LYS A 338 -1.38 21.24 12.23
C LYS A 338 0.02 21.07 11.62
N LYS A 339 1.00 20.74 12.45
CA LYS A 339 2.35 20.37 12.00
C LYS A 339 2.32 18.97 11.38
N LEU A 340 2.70 18.88 10.12
CA LEU A 340 2.69 17.66 9.32
C LEU A 340 4.09 17.04 9.29
N ARG A 341 4.15 15.71 9.41
CA ARG A 341 5.38 14.93 9.14
C ARG A 341 5.77 15.07 7.66
N PRO A 342 7.04 14.85 7.29
CA PRO A 342 7.48 14.93 5.88
C PRO A 342 6.60 14.15 4.89
N ASN A 343 6.10 12.99 5.31
CA ASN A 343 5.25 12.10 4.54
C ASN A 343 3.74 12.44 4.58
N GLU A 344 3.30 13.42 5.36
CA GLU A 344 1.88 13.76 5.54
C GLU A 344 1.39 14.86 4.59
N GLY A 345 2.26 15.81 4.23
CA GLY A 345 1.96 16.86 3.25
C GLY A 345 1.79 16.33 1.82
N MET A 346 1.32 17.15 0.90
CA MET A 346 1.20 16.77 -0.52
C MET A 346 2.54 16.68 -1.26
N VAL A 347 3.49 17.56 -0.93
CA VAL A 347 4.87 17.53 -1.43
C VAL A 347 5.81 17.14 -0.28
N TRP A 348 5.92 17.98 0.75
CA TRP A 348 6.76 17.74 1.91
C TRP A 348 6.23 18.45 3.16
N GLY A 349 5.66 17.71 4.12
CA GLY A 349 5.15 18.29 5.37
C GLY A 349 4.26 19.52 5.17
N ASN A 350 4.59 20.64 5.82
CA ASN A 350 3.89 21.93 5.69
C ASN A 350 4.44 22.83 4.57
N ALA A 351 5.29 22.33 3.67
CA ALA A 351 5.81 23.15 2.58
C ALA A 351 4.67 23.62 1.67
N GLY A 352 4.67 24.92 1.34
CA GLY A 352 3.73 25.49 0.39
C GLY A 352 3.90 24.85 -1.00
N ILE A 353 2.79 24.53 -1.65
CA ILE A 353 2.82 23.92 -2.98
C ILE A 353 2.99 25.03 -4.02
N THR A 354 4.03 24.93 -4.84
CA THR A 354 4.25 25.82 -5.98
C THR A 354 3.71 25.21 -7.28
N LEU A 355 3.52 26.03 -8.31
CA LEU A 355 3.14 25.54 -9.64
C LEU A 355 4.20 24.60 -10.23
N LYS A 356 5.50 24.85 -9.95
CA LYS A 356 6.61 23.99 -10.37
C LYS A 356 6.53 22.61 -9.75
N ASP A 357 6.09 22.49 -8.49
CA ASP A 357 5.90 21.20 -7.84
C ASP A 357 4.81 20.38 -8.55
N VAL A 358 3.71 21.03 -8.93
CA VAL A 358 2.60 20.38 -9.66
C VAL A 358 3.06 19.93 -11.04
N GLU A 359 3.78 20.79 -11.74
CA GLU A 359 4.36 20.48 -13.05
C GLU A 359 5.32 19.29 -12.99
N MET A 360 6.20 19.26 -11.99
CA MET A 360 7.11 18.14 -11.75
C MET A 360 6.37 16.84 -11.41
N MET A 361 5.30 16.92 -10.61
CA MET A 361 4.46 15.76 -10.32
C MET A 361 3.80 15.21 -11.59
N VAL A 362 3.23 16.07 -12.43
CA VAL A 362 2.64 15.64 -13.71
C VAL A 362 3.69 15.08 -14.66
N ALA A 363 4.85 15.73 -14.80
CA ALA A 363 5.95 15.21 -15.60
C ALA A 363 6.42 13.82 -15.13
N THR A 364 6.51 13.61 -13.80
CA THR A 364 6.85 12.31 -13.21
C THR A 364 5.79 11.26 -13.53
N LEU A 365 4.50 11.60 -13.48
CA LEU A 365 3.42 10.68 -13.86
C LEU A 365 3.48 10.32 -15.35
N VAL A 366 3.84 11.27 -16.21
CA VAL A 366 4.05 11.02 -17.64
C VAL A 366 5.22 10.07 -17.85
N GLN A 367 6.36 10.34 -17.23
CA GLN A 367 7.55 9.47 -17.30
C GLN A 367 7.25 8.05 -16.82
N GLN A 368 6.42 7.90 -15.78
CA GLN A 368 6.02 6.62 -15.22
C GLN A 368 4.96 5.87 -16.07
N GLY A 369 4.51 6.44 -17.20
CA GLY A 369 3.40 5.91 -18.02
C GLY A 369 2.03 6.03 -17.35
N LEU A 370 1.95 6.68 -16.19
CA LEU A 370 0.74 6.87 -15.42
C LEU A 370 -0.15 7.98 -15.98
N MET A 371 0.36 8.84 -16.84
CA MET A 371 -0.40 9.80 -17.65
C MET A 371 0.19 9.78 -19.07
N HIS A 372 -0.65 9.89 -20.10
CA HIS A 372 -0.19 9.78 -21.48
C HIS A 372 -0.40 11.09 -22.25
N GLY A 373 0.71 11.77 -22.55
CA GLY A 373 0.72 13.13 -23.08
C GLY A 373 2.08 13.79 -22.86
N PHE A 374 2.12 15.11 -22.94
CA PHE A 374 3.30 15.91 -22.62
C PHE A 374 2.93 17.18 -21.86
N VAL A 375 3.90 17.73 -21.13
CA VAL A 375 3.75 19.00 -20.42
C VAL A 375 4.21 20.13 -21.34
N ALA A 376 3.31 21.05 -21.65
CA ALA A 376 3.60 22.30 -22.36
C ALA A 376 4.01 23.36 -21.32
N HIS A 377 5.30 23.35 -20.94
CA HIS A 377 5.88 24.18 -19.88
C HIS A 377 5.52 25.67 -19.99
N GLY A 378 5.70 26.27 -21.17
CA GLY A 378 5.41 27.69 -21.39
C GLY A 378 3.93 28.08 -21.27
N GLN A 379 3.01 27.09 -21.32
CA GLN A 379 1.57 27.33 -21.19
C GLN A 379 1.00 26.79 -19.87
N ALA A 380 1.83 26.21 -18.99
CA ALA A 380 1.41 25.52 -17.77
C ALA A 380 0.26 24.52 -18.03
N ARG A 381 0.37 23.71 -19.09
CA ARG A 381 -0.68 22.77 -19.52
C ARG A 381 -0.14 21.36 -19.72
N PHE A 382 -0.95 20.36 -19.41
CA PHE A 382 -0.73 18.99 -19.81
C PHE A 382 -1.60 18.67 -21.03
N ALA A 383 -0.95 18.35 -22.16
CA ALA A 383 -1.62 18.03 -23.42
C ALA A 383 -1.76 16.52 -23.61
N ILE A 384 -2.99 16.06 -23.84
CA ILE A 384 -3.32 14.64 -23.97
C ILE A 384 -3.14 14.20 -25.43
N ILE A 385 -2.33 13.17 -25.64
CA ILE A 385 -2.13 12.55 -26.96
C ILE A 385 -3.20 11.47 -27.17
N GLY A 386 -3.78 11.41 -28.38
CA GLY A 386 -4.73 10.35 -28.76
C GLY A 386 -6.18 10.56 -28.29
N ALA A 387 -6.49 11.75 -27.76
CA ALA A 387 -7.83 12.08 -27.26
C ALA A 387 -8.95 11.90 -28.30
N LYS A 388 -8.68 12.14 -29.60
CA LYS A 388 -9.66 11.95 -30.68
C LYS A 388 -10.03 10.49 -30.93
N ALA A 389 -9.10 9.56 -30.71
CA ALA A 389 -9.31 8.14 -31.02
C ALA A 389 -10.00 7.38 -29.89
N LYS A 390 -9.65 7.67 -28.63
CA LYS A 390 -10.12 6.93 -27.44
C LYS A 390 -10.95 7.76 -26.47
N GLY A 391 -11.17 9.04 -26.75
CA GLY A 391 -11.70 10.02 -25.80
C GLY A 391 -10.61 10.55 -24.85
N PRO A 392 -10.73 11.78 -24.34
CA PRO A 392 -9.65 12.46 -23.62
C PRO A 392 -9.28 11.79 -22.29
N VAL A 393 -10.26 11.27 -21.54
CA VAL A 393 -10.00 10.64 -20.24
C VAL A 393 -9.28 9.30 -20.40
N VAL A 394 -9.74 8.44 -21.31
CA VAL A 394 -9.11 7.12 -21.53
C VAL A 394 -7.73 7.29 -22.17
N ALA A 395 -7.60 8.23 -23.10
CA ALA A 395 -6.31 8.52 -23.74
C ALA A 395 -5.29 9.11 -22.75
N GLY A 396 -5.69 10.05 -21.89
CA GLY A 396 -4.76 10.73 -20.97
C GLY A 396 -4.45 9.92 -19.71
N TRP A 397 -5.34 9.00 -19.30
CA TRP A 397 -5.22 8.25 -18.06
C TRP A 397 -5.31 6.73 -18.29
N PRO A 398 -4.24 6.07 -18.79
CA PRO A 398 -4.23 4.64 -19.09
C PRO A 398 -4.44 3.75 -17.85
N ALA A 399 -4.83 2.48 -18.04
CA ALA A 399 -4.96 1.54 -16.93
C ALA A 399 -3.60 1.34 -16.24
N VAL A 400 -3.54 1.57 -14.92
CA VAL A 400 -2.29 1.58 -14.16
C VAL A 400 -1.54 0.25 -14.28
N TRP A 401 -2.27 -0.86 -14.24
CA TRP A 401 -1.72 -2.20 -14.41
C TRP A 401 -0.98 -2.37 -15.75
N GLN A 402 -1.64 -2.02 -16.85
CA GLN A 402 -1.05 -2.11 -18.19
C GLN A 402 0.15 -1.17 -18.32
N ALA A 403 0.02 0.07 -17.85
CA ALA A 403 1.10 1.04 -17.86
C ALA A 403 2.33 0.61 -17.06
N ILE A 404 2.17 -0.20 -16.00
CA ILE A 404 3.28 -0.76 -15.23
C ILE A 404 3.94 -1.93 -15.97
N LEU A 405 3.15 -2.81 -16.60
CA LEU A 405 3.67 -3.96 -17.34
C LEU A 405 4.37 -3.57 -18.65
N GLU A 406 3.85 -2.55 -19.33
CA GLU A 406 4.37 -2.05 -20.62
C GLU A 406 5.57 -1.12 -20.46
N ARG A 407 6.05 -0.90 -19.21
CA ARG A 407 7.26 -0.12 -18.99
C ARG A 407 8.41 -0.80 -19.71
N ARG A 408 9.03 -0.05 -20.63
CA ARG A 408 10.20 -0.51 -21.36
C ARG A 408 11.37 -0.62 -20.38
N TYR A 409 11.97 -1.81 -20.33
CA TYR A 409 13.25 -2.05 -19.70
C TYR A 409 14.32 -2.01 -20.80
N GLU A 410 15.52 -1.55 -20.46
CA GLU A 410 16.64 -1.46 -21.43
C GLU A 410 17.14 -2.86 -21.85
N GLU A 411 16.92 -3.87 -21.01
CA GLU A 411 17.32 -5.26 -21.22
C GLU A 411 16.10 -6.17 -21.41
N GLU A 412 16.30 -7.36 -22.02
CA GLU A 412 15.29 -8.42 -22.04
C GLU A 412 14.92 -8.81 -20.60
N PHE A 413 13.71 -8.45 -20.20
CA PHE A 413 13.22 -8.64 -18.83
C PHE A 413 11.95 -9.48 -18.84
N ASP A 414 12.04 -10.74 -18.38
CA ASP A 414 10.83 -11.52 -18.11
C ASP A 414 10.19 -11.04 -16.80
N VAL A 415 9.10 -10.30 -16.95
CA VAL A 415 8.28 -9.78 -15.86
C VAL A 415 7.76 -10.92 -14.96
N ASN A 416 7.57 -12.12 -15.48
CA ASN A 416 7.03 -13.26 -14.74
C ASN A 416 8.10 -14.15 -14.08
N GLU A 417 9.37 -13.87 -14.32
CA GLU A 417 10.47 -14.54 -13.65
C GLU A 417 10.58 -14.06 -12.20
N VAL A 418 10.67 -15.01 -11.27
CA VAL A 418 10.89 -14.73 -9.86
C VAL A 418 12.14 -15.47 -9.37
N PRO A 419 13.25 -14.75 -9.09
CA PRO A 419 14.42 -15.35 -8.48
C PRO A 419 14.05 -16.04 -7.16
N GLY A 420 14.54 -17.27 -6.98
CA GLY A 420 14.19 -18.14 -5.85
C GLY A 420 13.04 -19.09 -6.12
N TRP A 421 12.26 -18.89 -7.18
CA TRP A 421 11.17 -19.79 -7.55
C TRP A 421 11.54 -20.65 -8.76
N VAL A 422 12.08 -21.83 -8.48
CA VAL A 422 12.35 -22.84 -9.51
C VAL A 422 11.02 -23.42 -10.01
N LYS A 423 10.56 -22.94 -11.17
CA LYS A 423 9.43 -23.50 -11.91
C LYS A 423 9.90 -24.77 -12.63
N GLY A 424 9.03 -25.78 -12.69
CA GLY A 424 9.32 -27.08 -13.30
C GLY A 424 8.46 -27.34 -14.51
#